data_AF-A0A0U1LNT5-F1
#
_entry.id   AF-A0A0U1LNT5-F1
#
_cell.length_a   1.000
_cell.length_b   1.000
_cell.length_c   1.000
_cell.angle_alpha   90.00
_cell.angle_beta   90.00
_cell.angle_gamma   90.00
#
_symmetry.space_group_name_H-M   'P 1'
#
loop_
_entity.id
_entity.type
_entity.pdbx_description
1 polymer ?
#
loop_
_entity_poly.entity_id
_entity_poly.type
_entity_poly.pdbx_seq_one_letter_code
_entity_poly.pdbx_strand_id
1 'polypeptide(L)'
;MASESEALFECVSPENEEEKAFMLVYMQIPYAGTELETSRERTKQASEYLSAASSAEFEALKILNRGGCLSCPKIINYKQEKQNGLGIVPGGYILYIALEKWPGIRLTRELFWELPRQERDSTREAFRDAFKSFAEHRVHNFQARTVNLRWCKEEKRIIVIKFQMSNIRTEKEEWREILWYRWGLAGRPKGWDVTATDGKKIDEKTWIL
;
A
#
# COMPACT_ATOMS: atom_id res chain seq x y z
N MET A 1 -12.80 16.60 5.17
CA MET A 1 -11.73 15.58 5.20
C MET A 1 -10.48 16.25 5.72
N ALA A 2 -9.78 15.66 6.68
CA ALA A 2 -8.49 16.18 7.15
C ALA A 2 -7.46 16.14 6.01
N SER A 3 -6.64 17.18 5.86
CA SER A 3 -5.43 17.11 5.03
C SER A 3 -4.37 16.29 5.76
N GLU A 4 -3.63 15.46 5.03
CA GLU A 4 -2.66 14.53 5.62
C GLU A 4 -1.37 14.49 4.80
N SER A 5 -0.26 14.27 5.49
CA SER A 5 1.04 13.95 4.91
C SER A 5 1.43 12.52 5.26
N GLU A 6 2.24 11.93 4.39
CA GLU A 6 2.78 10.59 4.55
C GLU A 6 4.29 10.63 4.36
N ALA A 7 5.03 9.96 5.23
CA ALA A 7 6.47 9.79 5.09
C ALA A 7 6.90 8.38 5.53
N LEU A 8 7.91 7.83 4.85
CA LEU A 8 8.52 6.55 5.18
C LEU A 8 10.00 6.79 5.49
N PHE A 9 10.43 6.41 6.69
CA PHE A 9 11.82 6.55 7.14
C PHE A 9 12.44 5.18 7.38
N GLU A 10 13.73 5.03 7.09
CA GLU A 10 14.52 3.94 7.67
C GLU A 10 14.97 4.37 9.07
N CYS A 11 14.76 3.50 10.06
CA CYS A 11 15.09 3.77 11.45
C CYS A 11 15.86 2.60 12.06
N VAL A 12 16.58 2.90 13.14
CA VAL A 12 17.33 1.91 13.94
C VAL A 12 16.81 1.91 15.37
N SER A 13 16.89 0.76 16.05
CA SER A 13 16.59 0.69 17.47
C SER A 13 17.61 1.52 18.26
N PRO A 14 17.19 2.32 19.26
CA PRO A 14 18.12 3.01 20.15
C PRO A 14 18.88 2.05 21.07
N GLU A 15 18.38 0.82 21.25
CA GLU A 15 19.02 -0.23 22.05
C GLU A 15 20.03 -1.04 21.22
N ASN A 16 19.82 -1.11 19.91
CA ASN A 16 20.65 -1.89 18.98
C ASN A 16 20.63 -1.30 17.56
N GLU A 17 21.72 -0.67 17.14
CA GLU A 17 21.81 -0.02 15.81
C GLU A 17 21.76 -1.02 14.64
N GLU A 18 21.98 -2.31 14.89
CA GLU A 18 21.85 -3.36 13.87
C GLU A 18 20.38 -3.70 13.58
N GLU A 19 19.47 -3.42 14.52
CA GLU A 19 18.04 -3.61 14.35
C GLU A 19 17.43 -2.48 13.52
N LYS A 20 17.29 -2.74 12.22
CA LYS A 20 16.71 -1.81 11.25
C LYS A 20 15.25 -2.09 10.99
N ALA A 21 14.47 -1.02 10.91
CA ALA A 21 13.05 -1.05 10.58
C ALA A 21 12.69 0.08 9.61
N PHE A 22 11.48 0.01 9.06
CA PHE A 22 10.85 1.15 8.43
C PHE A 22 9.83 1.79 9.36
N MET A 23 9.72 3.10 9.35
CA MET A 23 8.70 3.85 10.08
C MET A 23 7.84 4.61 9.09
N LEU A 24 6.59 4.16 8.94
CA LEU A 24 5.57 4.85 8.17
C LEU A 24 4.84 5.83 9.09
N VAL A 25 4.86 7.10 8.73
CA VAL A 25 4.27 8.19 9.51
C VAL A 25 3.18 8.87 8.70
N TYR A 26 1.98 8.89 9.26
CA TYR A 26 0.88 9.74 8.82
C TYR A 26 0.69 10.88 9.80
N MET A 27 0.70 12.11 9.30
CA MET A 27 0.51 13.30 10.14
C MET A 27 -0.53 14.21 9.51
N GLN A 28 -1.49 14.64 10.33
CA GLN A 28 -2.45 15.65 9.92
C GLN A 28 -1.71 16.98 9.63
N ILE A 29 -1.99 17.56 8.46
CA ILE A 29 -1.45 18.85 8.05
C ILE A 29 -2.57 19.88 7.91
N PRO A 30 -2.24 21.18 7.87
CA PRO A 30 -3.26 22.22 7.68
C PRO A 30 -3.98 22.05 6.34
N TYR A 31 -5.21 22.55 6.26
CA TYR A 31 -5.90 22.68 4.98
C TYR A 31 -5.11 23.60 4.04
N ALA A 32 -5.18 23.31 2.75
CA ALA A 32 -4.51 24.11 1.74
C ALA A 32 -4.95 25.58 1.85
N GLY A 33 -3.97 26.50 1.89
CA GLY A 33 -4.19 27.93 2.07
C GLY A 33 -4.29 28.39 3.52
N THR A 34 -4.19 27.49 4.51
CA THR A 34 -4.20 27.82 5.94
C THR A 34 -2.89 27.52 6.65
N GLU A 35 -1.83 27.22 5.89
CA GLU A 35 -0.52 26.81 6.41
C GLU A 35 0.08 27.90 7.31
N LEU A 36 -0.06 29.16 6.90
CA LEU A 36 0.46 30.34 7.59
C LEU A 36 -0.52 30.97 8.59
N GLU A 37 -1.71 30.39 8.76
CA GLU A 37 -2.70 30.89 9.72
C GLU A 37 -2.20 30.79 11.16
N THR A 38 -2.89 31.44 12.09
CA THR A 38 -2.52 31.33 13.50
C THR A 38 -2.68 29.89 14.02
N SER A 39 -1.87 29.51 15.01
CA SER A 39 -1.99 28.22 15.69
C SER A 39 -3.42 27.94 16.18
N ARG A 40 -4.13 28.98 16.64
CA ARG A 40 -5.54 28.92 17.06
C ARG A 40 -6.47 28.51 15.91
N GLU A 41 -6.27 29.05 14.71
CA GLU A 41 -7.09 28.68 13.55
C GLU A 41 -6.78 27.26 13.07
N ARG A 42 -5.51 26.86 13.04
CA ARG A 42 -5.13 25.49 12.66
C ARG A 42 -5.61 24.45 13.68
N THR A 43 -5.65 24.79 14.97
CA THR A 43 -6.22 23.91 16.02
C THR A 43 -7.68 23.54 15.73
N LYS A 44 -8.47 24.45 15.17
CA LYS A 44 -9.88 24.16 14.81
C LYS A 44 -10.01 23.09 13.72
N GLN A 45 -8.94 22.81 12.99
CA GLN A 45 -8.90 21.79 11.94
C GLN A 45 -8.57 20.40 12.50
N ALA A 46 -8.09 20.31 13.74
CA ALA A 46 -7.70 19.06 14.39
C ALA A 46 -8.81 18.01 14.32
N SER A 47 -8.46 16.83 13.80
CA SER A 47 -9.36 15.69 13.74
C SER A 47 -9.03 14.71 14.87
N GLU A 48 -10.06 14.14 15.48
CA GLU A 48 -9.89 13.00 16.38
C GLU A 48 -9.47 11.75 15.61
N TYR A 49 -10.04 11.56 14.43
CA TYR A 49 -9.92 10.39 13.58
C TYR A 49 -8.86 10.56 12.49
N LEU A 50 -8.25 9.45 12.10
CA LEU A 50 -7.39 9.34 10.93
C LEU A 50 -8.12 9.71 9.64
N SER A 51 -7.36 10.05 8.59
CA SER A 51 -7.95 10.19 7.25
C SER A 51 -8.53 8.85 6.78
N ALA A 52 -9.42 8.88 5.78
CA ALA A 52 -9.92 7.65 5.17
C ALA A 52 -8.79 6.79 4.59
N ALA A 53 -7.74 7.42 4.07
CA ALA A 53 -6.59 6.76 3.46
C ALA A 53 -5.70 6.08 4.50
N SER A 54 -5.26 6.79 5.55
CA SER A 54 -4.42 6.20 6.60
C SER A 54 -5.17 5.17 7.44
N SER A 55 -6.47 5.39 7.69
CA SER A 55 -7.33 4.40 8.34
C SER A 55 -7.46 3.12 7.52
N ALA A 56 -7.68 3.22 6.20
CA ALA A 56 -7.74 2.06 5.31
C ALA A 56 -6.43 1.27 5.27
N GLU A 57 -5.29 1.94 5.11
CA GLU A 57 -3.98 1.28 5.12
C GLU A 57 -3.70 0.61 6.46
N PHE A 58 -3.94 1.31 7.56
CA PHE A 58 -3.64 0.79 8.89
C PHE A 58 -4.50 -0.43 9.25
N GLU A 59 -5.81 -0.40 8.98
CA GLU A 59 -6.70 -1.54 9.26
C GLU A 59 -6.42 -2.72 8.33
N ALA A 60 -6.15 -2.47 7.04
CA ALA A 60 -5.74 -3.52 6.11
C ALA A 60 -4.46 -4.22 6.59
N LEU A 61 -3.41 -3.46 6.93
CA LEU A 61 -2.17 -4.04 7.43
C LEU A 61 -2.39 -4.82 8.73
N LYS A 62 -3.20 -4.33 9.68
CA LYS A 62 -3.54 -5.06 10.91
C LYS A 62 -4.22 -6.40 10.63
N ILE A 63 -5.21 -6.42 9.75
CA ILE A 63 -5.95 -7.65 9.41
C ILE A 63 -5.01 -8.65 8.74
N LEU A 64 -4.23 -8.21 7.75
CA LEU A 64 -3.30 -9.07 7.04
C LEU A 64 -2.19 -9.63 7.95
N ASN A 65 -1.68 -8.82 8.87
CA ASN A 65 -0.67 -9.25 9.84
C ASN A 65 -1.22 -10.30 10.80
N ARG A 66 -2.41 -10.08 11.38
CA ARG A 66 -3.10 -11.07 12.24
C ARG A 66 -3.39 -12.37 11.49
N GLY A 67 -3.68 -12.27 10.21
CA GLY A 67 -3.89 -13.39 9.30
C GLY A 67 -2.64 -14.12 8.84
N GLY A 68 -1.44 -13.67 9.26
CA GLY A 68 -0.19 -14.28 8.85
C GLY A 68 0.21 -14.04 7.39
N CYS A 69 -0.43 -13.09 6.69
CA CYS A 69 -0.11 -12.78 5.29
C CYS A 69 1.37 -12.41 5.14
N LEU A 70 2.06 -13.06 4.20
CA LEU A 70 3.49 -12.85 3.91
C LEU A 70 3.73 -11.84 2.78
N SER A 71 2.66 -11.34 2.17
CA SER A 71 2.70 -10.45 0.99
C SER A 71 2.43 -8.98 1.32
N CYS A 72 2.49 -8.60 2.59
CA CYS A 72 2.40 -7.21 3.04
C CYS A 72 3.52 -6.90 4.05
N PRO A 73 3.85 -5.62 4.27
CA PRO A 73 4.69 -5.20 5.38
C PRO A 73 4.25 -5.81 6.72
N LYS A 74 5.21 -6.31 7.49
CA LYS A 74 4.97 -6.83 8.83
C LYS A 74 5.00 -5.69 9.83
N ILE A 75 3.97 -5.57 10.67
CA ILE A 75 3.91 -4.56 11.73
C ILE A 75 4.70 -5.07 12.93
N ILE A 76 5.72 -4.31 13.34
CA ILE A 76 6.44 -4.49 14.60
C ILE A 76 5.62 -3.88 15.74
N ASN A 77 5.26 -2.60 15.60
CA ASN A 77 4.46 -1.86 16.56
C ASN A 77 3.82 -0.63 15.90
N TYR A 78 2.88 0.03 16.58
CA TYR A 78 2.31 1.29 16.13
C TYR A 78 1.94 2.20 17.30
N LYS A 79 1.88 3.50 17.05
CA LYS A 79 1.46 4.50 18.03
C LYS A 79 0.64 5.58 17.33
N GLN A 80 -0.52 5.90 17.88
CA GLN A 80 -1.28 7.08 17.48
C GLN A 80 -1.26 8.09 18.62
N GLU A 81 -1.00 9.35 18.31
CA GLU A 81 -0.98 10.44 19.30
C GLU A 81 -1.53 11.74 18.71
N LYS A 82 -1.58 12.78 19.55
CA LYS A 82 -1.97 14.13 19.16
C LYS A 82 -0.75 15.04 19.10
N GLN A 83 -0.74 15.91 18.09
CA GLN A 83 0.23 16.99 17.98
C GLN A 83 0.13 17.91 19.19
N ASN A 84 1.28 18.29 19.75
CA ASN A 84 1.35 19.22 20.86
C ASN A 84 0.99 20.66 20.40
N GLY A 85 1.00 21.62 21.33
CA GLY A 85 0.69 23.03 21.06
C GLY A 85 1.58 23.73 20.02
N LEU A 86 2.74 23.15 19.72
CA LEU A 86 3.71 23.65 18.73
C LEU A 86 3.60 22.91 17.38
N GLY A 87 2.71 21.92 17.27
CA GLY A 87 2.48 21.19 16.03
C GLY A 87 1.93 22.08 14.91
N ILE A 88 2.07 21.61 13.67
CA ILE A 88 1.53 22.30 12.50
C ILE A 88 -0.01 22.32 12.52
N VAL A 89 -0.64 21.30 13.12
CA VAL A 89 -2.06 21.28 13.47
C VAL A 89 -2.13 20.85 14.95
N PRO A 90 -2.07 21.78 15.91
CA PRO A 90 -2.14 21.42 17.32
C PRO A 90 -3.43 20.64 17.62
N GLY A 91 -3.31 19.52 18.34
CA GLY A 91 -4.42 18.59 18.58
C GLY A 91 -4.77 17.67 17.38
N GLY A 92 -4.18 17.87 16.20
CA GLY A 92 -4.29 16.96 15.06
C GLY A 92 -3.60 15.63 15.34
N TYR A 93 -3.93 14.58 14.59
CA TYR A 93 -3.33 13.26 14.83
C TYR A 93 -1.91 13.13 14.23
N ILE A 94 -1.13 12.22 14.80
CA ILE A 94 0.02 11.57 14.18
C ILE A 94 -0.13 10.05 14.40
N LEU A 95 0.10 9.24 13.37
CA LEU A 95 0.16 7.79 13.43
C LEU A 95 1.56 7.34 12.96
N TYR A 96 2.24 6.60 13.82
CA TYR A 96 3.50 5.93 13.53
C TYR A 96 3.25 4.42 13.42
N ILE A 97 3.75 3.80 12.36
CA ILE A 97 3.72 2.36 12.17
C ILE A 97 5.17 1.90 11.94
N ALA A 98 5.71 1.16 12.90
CA ALA A 98 7.00 0.50 12.75
C ALA A 98 6.79 -0.82 12.00
N LEU A 99 7.52 -1.00 10.91
CA LEU A 99 7.40 -2.10 9.98
C LEU A 99 8.75 -2.81 9.86
N GLU A 100 8.73 -4.14 9.74
CA GLU A 100 9.93 -4.89 9.39
C GLU A 100 10.48 -4.42 8.04
N LYS A 101 11.81 -4.45 7.91
CA LYS A 101 12.45 -4.17 6.63
C LYS A 101 12.07 -5.28 5.64
N TRP A 102 11.35 -4.91 4.60
CA TRP A 102 10.92 -5.85 3.58
C TRP A 102 12.01 -6.09 2.51
N PRO A 103 12.19 -7.34 2.04
CA PRO A 103 13.18 -7.69 1.03
C PRO A 103 12.75 -7.31 -0.40
N GLY A 104 13.56 -7.75 -1.36
CA GLY A 104 13.28 -7.64 -2.79
C GLY A 104 13.54 -6.26 -3.37
N ILE A 105 13.38 -6.15 -4.69
CA ILE A 105 13.55 -4.89 -5.43
C ILE A 105 12.20 -4.22 -5.64
N ARG A 106 12.15 -2.89 -5.54
CA ARG A 106 10.94 -2.14 -5.90
C ARG A 106 10.75 -2.22 -7.40
N LEU A 107 9.62 -2.74 -7.85
CA LEU A 107 9.32 -2.78 -9.27
C LEU A 107 8.98 -1.38 -9.78
N THR A 108 9.40 -1.05 -10.99
CA THR A 108 8.77 -0.01 -11.81
C THR A 108 8.20 -0.70 -13.05
N ARG A 109 7.44 0.04 -13.87
CA ARG A 109 6.96 -0.52 -15.13
C ARG A 109 8.15 -0.91 -16.00
N GLU A 110 9.12 -0.02 -16.13
CA GLU A 110 10.34 -0.18 -16.93
C GLU A 110 11.13 -1.40 -16.45
N LEU A 111 11.46 -1.43 -15.14
CA LEU A 111 12.22 -2.52 -14.54
C LEU A 111 11.52 -3.86 -14.72
N PHE A 112 10.19 -3.93 -14.50
CA PHE A 112 9.45 -5.17 -14.69
C PHE A 112 9.58 -5.72 -16.11
N TRP A 113 9.48 -4.86 -17.13
CA TRP A 113 9.57 -5.28 -18.54
C TRP A 113 11.00 -5.63 -18.98
N GLU A 114 12.01 -5.08 -18.30
CA GLU A 114 13.43 -5.43 -18.49
C GLU A 114 13.79 -6.80 -17.89
N LEU A 115 13.02 -7.30 -16.92
CA LEU A 115 13.25 -8.63 -16.36
C LEU A 115 13.14 -9.72 -17.45
N PRO A 116 13.94 -10.81 -17.36
CA PRO A 116 13.79 -11.97 -18.22
C PRO A 116 12.36 -12.51 -18.17
N ARG A 117 11.86 -13.03 -19.30
CA ARG A 117 10.47 -13.51 -19.40
C ARG A 117 10.09 -14.50 -18.29
N GLN A 118 10.96 -15.45 -17.98
CA GLN A 118 10.74 -16.42 -16.90
C GLN A 118 10.57 -15.75 -15.52
N GLU A 119 11.28 -14.64 -15.28
CA GLU A 119 11.20 -13.90 -14.03
C GLU A 119 9.94 -13.02 -13.96
N ARG A 120 9.50 -12.46 -15.10
CA ARG A 120 8.19 -11.80 -15.20
C ARG A 120 7.04 -12.78 -14.92
N ASP A 121 7.11 -13.99 -15.48
CA ASP A 121 6.10 -15.02 -15.26
C ASP A 121 6.09 -15.46 -13.78
N SER A 122 7.26 -15.62 -13.16
CA SER A 122 7.36 -15.90 -11.72
C SER A 122 6.78 -14.77 -10.86
N THR A 123 7.02 -13.52 -11.27
CA THR A 123 6.46 -12.33 -10.59
C THR A 123 4.93 -12.31 -10.68
N ARG A 124 4.34 -12.70 -11.82
CA ARG A 124 2.89 -12.78 -12.02
C ARG A 124 2.22 -13.82 -11.15
N GLU A 125 2.80 -15.01 -11.05
CA GLU A 125 2.29 -16.06 -10.17
C GLU A 125 2.40 -15.65 -8.69
N ALA A 126 3.54 -15.09 -8.28
CA ALA A 126 3.71 -14.57 -6.93
C ALA A 126 2.73 -13.44 -6.59
N PHE A 127 2.42 -12.57 -7.55
CA PHE A 127 1.39 -11.54 -7.37
C PHE A 127 -0.01 -12.15 -7.25
N ARG A 128 -0.32 -13.19 -8.03
CA ARG A 128 -1.59 -13.92 -7.93
C ARG A 128 -1.76 -14.55 -6.56
N ASP A 129 -0.71 -15.14 -6.01
CA ASP A 129 -0.74 -15.73 -4.67
C ASP A 129 -0.87 -14.67 -3.58
N ALA A 130 -0.16 -13.55 -3.70
CA ALA A 130 -0.33 -12.38 -2.83
C ALA A 130 -1.79 -11.88 -2.83
N PHE A 131 -2.39 -11.74 -4.02
CA PHE A 131 -3.78 -11.34 -4.16
C PHE A 131 -4.74 -12.31 -3.47
N LYS A 132 -4.58 -13.62 -3.71
CA LYS A 132 -5.40 -14.63 -3.04
C LYS A 132 -5.29 -14.52 -1.53
N SER A 133 -4.08 -14.31 -1.00
CA SER A 133 -3.87 -14.10 0.43
C SER A 133 -4.66 -12.91 0.96
N PHE A 134 -4.66 -11.77 0.26
CA PHE A 134 -5.48 -10.61 0.69
C PHE A 134 -6.99 -10.90 0.62
N ALA A 135 -7.40 -11.60 -0.44
CA ALA A 135 -8.79 -11.96 -0.66
C ALA A 135 -9.34 -12.90 0.43
N GLU A 136 -8.55 -13.86 0.92
CA GLU A 136 -8.93 -14.70 2.09
C GLU A 136 -9.24 -13.87 3.35
N HIS A 137 -8.55 -12.74 3.50
CA HIS A 137 -8.76 -11.80 4.60
C HIS A 137 -9.79 -10.72 4.28
N ARG A 138 -10.45 -10.81 3.12
CA ARG A 138 -11.43 -9.84 2.61
C ARG A 138 -10.90 -8.41 2.49
N VAL A 139 -9.58 -8.28 2.32
CA VAL A 139 -8.92 -7.00 2.03
C VAL A 139 -8.83 -6.83 0.52
N HIS A 140 -9.57 -5.86 -0.03
CA HIS A 140 -9.54 -5.55 -1.45
C HIS A 140 -8.68 -4.31 -1.64
N ASN A 141 -7.63 -4.39 -2.46
CA ASN A 141 -6.69 -3.29 -2.68
C ASN A 141 -6.82 -2.75 -4.12
N PHE A 142 -7.27 -1.51 -4.24
CA PHE A 142 -7.46 -0.82 -5.53
C PHE A 142 -6.28 0.08 -5.91
N GLN A 143 -5.23 0.15 -5.09
CA GLN A 143 -4.06 1.00 -5.32
C GLN A 143 -3.08 0.38 -6.32
N ALA A 144 -3.61 0.00 -7.49
CA ALA A 144 -2.91 -0.76 -8.50
C ALA A 144 -1.85 0.09 -9.20
N ARG A 145 -0.60 -0.06 -8.76
CA ARG A 145 0.58 0.54 -9.39
C ARG A 145 1.76 -0.41 -9.23
N THR A 146 2.53 -0.62 -10.30
CA THR A 146 3.72 -1.49 -10.27
C THR A 146 4.72 -1.03 -9.19
N VAL A 147 4.83 0.28 -8.96
CA VAL A 147 5.68 0.88 -7.92
C VAL A 147 5.28 0.57 -6.47
N ASN A 148 4.11 -0.03 -6.27
CA ASN A 148 3.63 -0.52 -4.97
C ASN A 148 3.95 -2.01 -4.76
N LEU A 149 4.69 -2.63 -5.67
CA LEU A 149 5.11 -4.02 -5.60
C LEU A 149 6.62 -4.11 -5.36
N ARG A 150 7.02 -5.08 -4.54
CA ARG A 150 8.41 -5.50 -4.42
C ARG A 150 8.55 -6.96 -4.75
N TRP A 151 9.44 -7.26 -5.69
CA TRP A 151 9.75 -8.62 -6.10
C TRP A 151 10.94 -9.15 -5.31
N CYS A 152 10.72 -10.21 -4.53
CA CYS A 152 11.77 -10.94 -3.84
C CYS A 152 12.02 -12.25 -4.60
N LYS A 153 13.12 -12.28 -5.35
CA LYS A 153 13.48 -13.38 -6.26
C LYS A 153 13.81 -14.66 -5.51
N GLU A 154 14.55 -14.52 -4.40
CA GLU A 154 15.03 -15.60 -3.55
C GLU A 154 13.87 -16.37 -2.93
N GLU A 155 12.86 -15.64 -2.46
CA GLU A 155 11.67 -16.19 -1.81
C GLU A 155 10.50 -16.42 -2.79
N LYS A 156 10.69 -16.06 -4.07
CA LYS A 156 9.66 -16.08 -5.12
C LYS A 156 8.32 -15.48 -4.68
N ARG A 157 8.37 -14.33 -4.00
CA ARG A 157 7.18 -13.65 -3.47
C ARG A 157 7.12 -12.18 -3.85
N ILE A 158 5.89 -11.67 -3.83
CA ILE A 158 5.60 -10.25 -3.96
C ILE A 158 5.18 -9.69 -2.59
N ILE A 159 5.69 -8.50 -2.28
CA ILE A 159 5.23 -7.69 -1.16
C ILE A 159 4.54 -6.45 -1.73
N VAL A 160 3.27 -6.25 -1.36
CA VAL A 160 2.50 -5.05 -1.68
C VAL A 160 2.67 -4.06 -0.54
N ILE A 161 3.17 -2.86 -0.84
CA ILE A 161 3.64 -1.90 0.17
C ILE A 161 2.71 -0.68 0.39
N LYS A 162 1.52 -0.68 -0.21
CA LYS A 162 0.55 0.43 -0.12
C LYS A 162 -0.89 -0.07 -0.10
N PHE A 163 -1.69 0.43 0.85
CA PHE A 163 -3.07 0.01 1.07
C PHE A 163 -4.05 1.18 1.35
N GLN A 164 -3.65 2.42 1.05
CA GLN A 164 -4.50 3.61 1.25
C GLN A 164 -5.81 3.57 0.47
N MET A 165 -5.82 2.87 -0.67
CA MET A 165 -7.04 2.63 -1.45
C MET A 165 -7.53 1.19 -1.27
N SER A 166 -7.56 0.72 -0.03
CA SER A 166 -8.14 -0.59 0.31
C SER A 166 -9.49 -0.45 0.99
N ASN A 167 -10.27 -1.53 0.96
CA ASN A 167 -11.41 -1.68 1.84
C ASN A 167 -11.55 -3.12 2.32
N ILE A 168 -12.20 -3.27 3.47
CA ILE A 168 -12.58 -4.57 4.01
C ILE A 168 -14.00 -4.85 3.53
N ARG A 169 -14.21 -5.98 2.86
CA ARG A 169 -15.52 -6.37 2.33
C ARG A 169 -16.09 -7.56 3.08
N THR A 170 -17.37 -7.82 2.88
CA THR A 170 -18.04 -9.04 3.36
C THR A 170 -17.65 -10.24 2.50
N GLU A 171 -17.55 -10.02 1.20
CA GLU A 171 -17.22 -11.04 0.19
C GLU A 171 -15.73 -11.02 -0.16
N LYS A 172 -15.22 -12.22 -0.47
CA LYS A 172 -13.88 -12.42 -0.99
C LYS A 172 -13.79 -11.90 -2.43
N GLU A 173 -12.67 -11.27 -2.80
CA GLU A 173 -12.43 -10.94 -4.22
C GLU A 173 -12.00 -12.18 -4.99
N GLU A 174 -12.66 -12.45 -6.11
CA GLU A 174 -12.24 -13.50 -7.02
C GLU A 174 -11.09 -13.05 -7.92
N TRP A 175 -10.14 -13.96 -8.15
CA TRP A 175 -9.02 -13.71 -9.04
C TRP A 175 -9.50 -13.48 -10.47
N ARG A 176 -8.95 -12.44 -11.11
CA ARG A 176 -9.16 -12.14 -12.52
C ARG A 176 -7.83 -11.73 -13.14
N GLU A 177 -7.49 -12.30 -14.30
CA GLU A 177 -6.24 -11.98 -15.00
C GLU A 177 -6.08 -10.49 -15.34
N ILE A 178 -7.20 -9.76 -15.45
CA ILE A 178 -7.19 -8.31 -15.64
C ILE A 178 -6.42 -7.57 -14.55
N LEU A 179 -6.22 -8.17 -13.39
CA LEU A 179 -5.41 -7.61 -12.32
C LEU A 179 -3.94 -7.51 -12.73
N TRP A 180 -3.41 -8.41 -13.56
CA TRP A 180 -2.05 -8.24 -14.09
C TRP A 180 -1.93 -6.96 -14.92
N TYR A 181 -2.91 -6.65 -15.77
CA TYR A 181 -2.94 -5.37 -16.49
C TYR A 181 -2.98 -4.18 -15.54
N ARG A 182 -3.93 -4.19 -14.59
CA ARG A 182 -4.17 -3.06 -13.68
C ARG A 182 -2.94 -2.75 -12.83
N TRP A 183 -2.19 -3.78 -12.46
CA TRP A 183 -0.96 -3.66 -11.68
C TRP A 183 0.30 -3.46 -12.54
N GLY A 184 0.15 -3.34 -13.87
CA GLY A 184 1.22 -3.11 -14.83
C GLY A 184 2.13 -4.31 -15.08
N LEU A 185 1.69 -5.50 -14.67
CA LEU A 185 2.37 -6.78 -14.87
C LEU A 185 2.01 -7.42 -16.22
N ALA A 186 1.15 -6.80 -17.03
CA ALA A 186 0.86 -7.23 -18.39
C ALA A 186 0.52 -6.02 -19.28
N GLY A 187 0.81 -6.12 -20.58
CA GLY A 187 0.41 -5.09 -21.54
C GLY A 187 -1.08 -5.18 -21.85
N ARG A 188 -1.64 -4.09 -22.41
CA ARG A 188 -3.06 -4.06 -22.80
C ARG A 188 -3.31 -5.17 -23.83
N PRO A 189 -4.30 -6.05 -23.62
CA PRO A 189 -4.69 -7.04 -24.63
C PRO A 189 -5.15 -6.35 -25.92
N LYS A 190 -4.77 -6.92 -27.07
CA LYS A 190 -5.16 -6.36 -28.38
C LYS A 190 -6.68 -6.42 -28.54
N GLY A 191 -7.31 -5.29 -28.88
CA GLY A 191 -8.76 -5.21 -29.12
C GLY A 191 -9.63 -5.07 -27.87
N TRP A 192 -9.03 -4.95 -26.68
CA TRP A 192 -9.80 -4.77 -25.44
C TRP A 192 -10.17 -3.30 -25.20
N ASP A 193 -11.45 -3.04 -24.98
CA ASP A 193 -11.98 -1.76 -24.53
C ASP A 193 -12.00 -1.71 -22.99
N VAL A 194 -11.18 -0.82 -22.43
CA VAL A 194 -11.06 -0.59 -20.98
C VAL A 194 -12.35 -0.04 -20.35
N THR A 195 -13.28 0.44 -21.17
CA THR A 195 -14.59 0.99 -20.75
C THR A 195 -15.72 -0.03 -20.81
N ALA A 196 -15.52 -1.16 -21.49
CA ALA A 196 -16.48 -2.25 -21.51
C ALA A 196 -16.45 -2.96 -20.15
N THR A 197 -17.43 -2.63 -19.31
CA THR A 197 -17.68 -3.23 -18.00
C THR A 197 -18.16 -4.69 -18.09
N ASP A 198 -18.16 -5.29 -19.27
CA ASP A 198 -18.91 -6.48 -19.63
C ASP A 198 -18.22 -7.80 -19.28
N GLY A 199 -17.11 -7.77 -18.54
CA GLY A 199 -16.58 -8.97 -17.90
C GLY A 199 -16.27 -10.12 -18.86
N LYS A 200 -16.04 -9.84 -20.15
CA LYS A 200 -15.64 -10.86 -21.12
C LYS A 200 -14.34 -11.50 -20.62
N LYS A 201 -14.35 -12.83 -20.46
CA LYS A 201 -13.15 -13.63 -20.25
C LYS A 201 -12.17 -13.30 -21.38
N ILE A 202 -11.04 -12.71 -21.02
CA ILE A 202 -9.97 -12.39 -21.96
C ILE A 202 -9.28 -13.71 -22.27
N ASP A 203 -9.06 -13.99 -23.55
CA ASP A 203 -8.24 -15.14 -23.96
C ASP A 203 -6.79 -14.87 -23.55
N GLU A 204 -6.24 -15.79 -22.76
CA GLU A 204 -4.85 -15.80 -22.27
C GLU A 204 -3.82 -15.50 -23.37
N LYS A 205 -4.11 -15.90 -24.62
CA LYS A 205 -3.24 -15.68 -25.79
C LYS A 205 -3.17 -14.23 -26.28
N THR A 206 -4.09 -13.37 -25.84
CA THR A 206 -4.17 -11.98 -26.29
C THR A 206 -3.35 -11.01 -25.44
N TRP A 207 -2.81 -11.50 -24.32
CA TRP A 207 -1.96 -10.74 -23.42
C TRP A 207 -0.57 -10.50 -24.00
N ILE A 208 -0.07 -9.28 -23.82
CA ILE A 208 1.36 -8.99 -24.00
C ILE A 208 2.02 -9.32 -22.65
N LEU A 209 2.85 -10.37 -22.62
CA LEU A 209 3.47 -10.96 -21.42
C LEU A 209 5.01 -10.85 -21.41
#